data_AF-A0A397UMQ5-F1
#
_entry.id   AF-A0A397UMQ5-F1
#
_cell.length_a   1.000
_cell.length_b   1.000
_cell.length_c   1.000
_cell.angle_alpha   90.00
_cell.angle_beta   90.00
_cell.angle_gamma   90.00
#
_symmetry.space_group_name_H-M   'P 1'
#
loop_
_entity.id
_entity.type
_entity.pdbx_description
1 polymer ?
#
loop_
_entity_poly.entity_id
_entity_poly.type
_entity_poly.pdbx_seq_one_letter_code
_entity_poly.pdbx_strand_id
1 'polypeptide(L)'
;MEENSPLLSTRQTGINLNSGRKLYSTLALGILCICIAAFVIQTELAQLIQTERNFHKPYFILWIAHSFWTIMIPIQFAFQPNFRTYMSEFIRTGNELVCEVNPTYQINYRYMDTENEGDDVVQHRSVPHEYILTYLFKIAFFFAVLISAVGYSWYVAVNYTTMANLTAIYNISCFWAYVFSVPLLGESVQMAKVCSVFLSTAGVIIMSLDQKDPTPGYDVGGDAEVGSNGAIYTGDLIALLGAVLYGLYEVLYKKYGSPPTPSILFANTMTGLIGIFSLIFLWVPIPILHYTGIEEFSLPDMKTFGCIILMVSSGVAFNASFMIVIALTSPIFAAIGILLTIPTVAVVDALVIKSSLSMGTIVGSLCILISFVLLSWRSIKDEIKKHRSD
;
A
#
# COMPACT_ATOMS: atom_id res chain seq x y z
N MET A 1 -68.87 -1.63 -9.95
CA MET A 1 -68.14 -1.97 -11.18
C MET A 1 -67.30 -0.75 -11.50
N GLU A 2 -66.19 -0.59 -10.81
CA GLU A 2 -64.86 -1.13 -11.21
C GLU A 2 -64.35 -0.34 -12.43
N GLU A 3 -63.16 0.26 -12.44
CA GLU A 3 -61.94 -0.08 -11.71
C GLU A 3 -61.00 1.15 -11.72
N ASN A 4 -60.51 1.52 -10.53
CA ASN A 4 -59.46 2.52 -10.35
C ASN A 4 -58.13 1.93 -10.82
N SER A 5 -57.51 2.52 -11.85
CA SER A 5 -56.11 2.26 -12.19
C SER A 5 -55.19 2.97 -11.18
N PRO A 6 -54.32 2.26 -10.44
CA PRO A 6 -53.41 2.91 -9.51
C PRO A 6 -52.18 3.43 -10.25
N LEU A 7 -51.90 4.72 -10.04
CA LEU A 7 -50.60 5.34 -10.26
C LEU A 7 -49.52 4.50 -9.59
N LEU A 8 -48.68 3.84 -10.39
CA LEU A 8 -47.43 3.25 -9.92
C LEU A 8 -46.48 4.39 -9.58
N SER A 9 -46.60 4.88 -8.34
CA SER A 9 -45.57 5.66 -7.68
C SER A 9 -44.27 4.85 -7.75
N THR A 10 -43.30 5.33 -8.51
CA THR A 10 -41.92 4.87 -8.46
C THR A 10 -41.42 5.15 -7.05
N ARG A 11 -41.58 4.17 -6.17
CA ARG A 11 -41.03 4.19 -4.82
C ARG A 11 -39.52 4.09 -5.00
N GLN A 12 -38.86 5.25 -5.13
CA GLN A 12 -37.42 5.37 -4.93
C GLN A 12 -37.11 4.66 -3.61
N THR A 13 -36.47 3.50 -3.70
CA THR A 13 -35.84 2.84 -2.58
C THR A 13 -34.74 3.77 -2.13
N GLY A 14 -35.08 4.68 -1.22
CA GLY A 14 -34.12 5.38 -0.39
C GLY A 14 -33.37 4.34 0.42
N ILE A 15 -32.33 3.75 -0.16
CA ILE A 15 -31.24 3.17 0.61
C ILE A 15 -30.80 4.31 1.50
N ASN A 16 -31.02 4.15 2.80
CA ASN A 16 -30.67 5.15 3.80
C ASN A 16 -29.18 5.43 3.64
N LEU A 17 -28.83 6.55 3.01
CA LEU A 17 -27.45 6.93 2.66
C LEU A 17 -26.55 6.90 3.91
N ASN A 18 -27.13 7.14 5.10
CA ASN A 18 -26.47 7.02 6.39
C ASN A 18 -26.10 5.58 6.78
N SER A 19 -26.92 4.57 6.41
CA SER A 19 -26.61 3.15 6.66
C SER A 19 -25.51 2.64 5.74
N GLY A 20 -25.54 3.02 4.46
CA GLY A 20 -24.44 2.73 3.52
C GLY A 20 -23.12 3.34 3.99
N ARG A 21 -23.14 4.62 4.42
CA ARG A 21 -21.95 5.33 4.91
C ARG A 21 -21.34 4.73 6.17
N LYS A 22 -22.18 4.34 7.15
CA LYS A 22 -21.71 3.62 8.34
C LYS A 22 -21.08 2.28 7.97
N LEU A 23 -21.68 1.54 7.04
CA LEU A 23 -21.14 0.27 6.55
C LEU A 23 -19.78 0.44 5.88
N TYR A 24 -19.61 1.39 4.96
CA TYR A 24 -18.32 1.66 4.30
C TYR A 24 -17.24 2.13 5.30
N SER A 25 -17.58 3.01 6.24
CA SER A 25 -16.65 3.46 7.27
C SER A 25 -16.24 2.33 8.23
N THR A 26 -17.16 1.41 8.55
CA THR A 26 -16.88 0.26 9.42
C THR A 26 -16.05 -0.79 8.69
N LEU A 27 -16.34 -1.00 7.40
CA LEU A 27 -15.57 -1.88 6.53
C LEU A 27 -14.13 -1.36 6.35
N ALA A 28 -13.95 -0.07 6.08
CA ALA A 28 -12.61 0.53 5.91
C ALA A 28 -11.77 0.41 7.19
N LEU A 29 -12.37 0.61 8.37
CA LEU A 29 -11.68 0.41 9.65
C LEU A 29 -11.34 -1.07 9.88
N GLY A 30 -12.25 -1.99 9.55
CA GLY A 30 -11.99 -3.44 9.63
C GLY A 30 -10.83 -3.88 8.73
N ILE A 31 -10.80 -3.40 7.48
CA ILE A 31 -9.71 -3.64 6.53
C ILE A 31 -8.40 -3.04 7.04
N LEU A 32 -8.43 -1.84 7.64
CA LEU A 32 -7.25 -1.22 8.24
C LEU A 32 -6.69 -2.06 9.40
N CYS A 33 -7.52 -2.63 10.26
CA CYS A 33 -7.07 -3.52 11.34
C CYS A 33 -6.37 -4.79 10.78
N ILE A 34 -6.93 -5.39 9.73
CA ILE A 34 -6.31 -6.54 9.05
C ILE A 34 -4.97 -6.13 8.45
N CYS A 35 -4.93 -4.96 7.80
CA CYS A 35 -3.73 -4.37 7.23
C CYS A 35 -2.62 -4.21 8.27
N ILE A 36 -2.93 -3.63 9.43
CA ILE A 36 -1.98 -3.43 10.54
C ILE A 36 -1.45 -4.78 11.05
N ALA A 37 -2.33 -5.73 11.37
CA ALA A 37 -1.91 -7.02 11.89
C ALA A 37 -1.03 -7.79 10.89
N ALA A 38 -1.42 -7.79 9.60
CA ALA A 38 -0.65 -8.44 8.54
C ALA A 38 0.72 -7.77 8.33
N PHE A 39 0.79 -6.43 8.41
CA PHE A 39 2.02 -5.67 8.30
C PHE A 39 3.00 -6.00 9.44
N VAL A 40 2.52 -6.05 10.69
CA VAL A 40 3.34 -6.46 11.85
C VAL A 40 3.91 -7.85 11.63
N ILE A 41 3.05 -8.83 11.34
CA ILE A 41 3.49 -10.22 11.19
C ILE A 41 4.52 -10.34 10.06
N GLN A 42 4.30 -9.64 8.94
CA GLN A 42 5.23 -9.66 7.81
C GLN A 42 6.59 -9.05 8.19
N THR A 43 6.61 -7.89 8.83
CA THR A 43 7.86 -7.16 9.14
C THR A 43 8.67 -7.84 10.25
N GLU A 44 8.00 -8.35 11.30
CA GLU A 44 8.64 -9.13 12.37
C GLU A 44 9.23 -10.44 11.85
N LEU A 45 8.50 -11.18 10.99
CA LEU A 45 9.04 -12.41 10.38
C LEU A 45 10.22 -12.10 9.45
N ALA A 46 10.15 -11.01 8.68
CA ALA A 46 11.25 -10.59 7.81
C ALA A 46 12.52 -10.25 8.60
N GLN A 47 12.37 -9.62 9.76
CA GLN A 47 13.46 -9.39 10.69
C GLN A 47 13.99 -10.71 11.23
N LEU A 48 13.13 -11.56 11.81
CA LEU A 48 13.52 -12.85 12.40
C LEU A 48 14.30 -13.73 11.42
N ILE A 49 13.88 -13.77 10.14
CA ILE A 49 14.57 -14.50 9.08
C ILE A 49 16.00 -14.00 8.87
N GLN A 50 16.20 -12.68 8.88
CA GLN A 50 17.51 -12.10 8.59
C GLN A 50 18.41 -12.03 9.82
N THR A 51 17.89 -11.69 11.00
CA THR A 51 18.69 -11.45 12.20
C THR A 51 18.85 -12.67 13.09
N GLU A 52 17.78 -13.41 13.37
CA GLU A 52 17.85 -14.56 14.29
C GLU A 52 18.21 -15.87 13.58
N ARG A 53 17.77 -16.01 12.33
CA ARG A 53 18.02 -17.20 11.50
C ARG A 53 19.24 -17.07 10.59
N ASN A 54 19.94 -15.93 10.61
CA ASN A 54 21.13 -15.63 9.81
C ASN A 54 20.97 -15.89 8.30
N PHE A 55 19.77 -15.69 7.76
CA PHE A 55 19.50 -15.84 6.33
C PHE A 55 19.60 -14.49 5.62
N HIS A 56 20.84 -14.00 5.46
CA HIS A 56 21.16 -12.69 4.89
C HIS A 56 21.08 -12.68 3.35
N LYS A 57 19.88 -12.96 2.82
CA LYS A 57 19.61 -12.98 1.38
C LYS A 57 18.49 -11.99 1.04
N PRO A 58 18.73 -10.67 1.20
CA PRO A 58 17.69 -9.65 1.09
C PRO A 58 17.03 -9.62 -0.29
N TYR A 59 17.78 -9.85 -1.37
CA TYR A 59 17.21 -9.87 -2.72
C TYR A 59 16.34 -11.11 -2.97
N PHE A 60 16.80 -12.29 -2.52
CA PHE A 60 15.99 -13.51 -2.61
C PHE A 60 14.69 -13.41 -1.80
N ILE A 61 14.74 -12.87 -0.58
CA ILE A 61 13.54 -12.66 0.26
C ILE A 61 12.58 -11.68 -0.43
N LEU A 62 13.10 -10.57 -0.97
CA LEU A 62 12.33 -9.60 -1.75
C LEU A 62 11.64 -10.26 -2.94
N TRP A 63 12.39 -11.02 -3.75
CA TRP A 63 11.88 -11.66 -4.94
C TRP A 63 10.71 -12.58 -4.61
N ILE A 64 10.85 -13.45 -3.60
CA ILE A 64 9.75 -14.34 -3.17
C ILE A 64 8.58 -13.52 -2.65
N ALA A 65 8.83 -12.53 -1.78
CA ALA A 65 7.77 -11.72 -1.16
C ALA A 65 6.89 -11.00 -2.19
N HIS A 66 7.50 -10.36 -3.18
CA HIS A 66 6.76 -9.63 -4.22
C HIS A 66 6.15 -10.58 -5.26
N SER A 67 6.84 -11.67 -5.61
CA SER A 67 6.31 -12.67 -6.53
C SER A 67 5.03 -13.32 -5.99
N PHE A 68 4.94 -13.50 -4.67
CA PHE A 68 3.78 -14.12 -4.03
C PHE A 68 2.49 -13.32 -4.20
N TRP A 69 2.56 -12.03 -4.51
CA TRP A 69 1.36 -11.23 -4.83
C TRP A 69 0.59 -11.76 -6.05
N THR A 70 1.24 -12.56 -6.91
CA THR A 70 0.58 -13.28 -8.01
C THR A 70 -0.64 -14.09 -7.54
N ILE A 71 -0.62 -14.60 -6.30
CA ILE A 71 -1.73 -15.38 -5.72
C ILE A 71 -3.02 -14.56 -5.53
N MET A 72 -2.94 -13.22 -5.59
CA MET A 72 -4.12 -12.36 -5.51
C MET A 72 -5.07 -12.58 -6.69
N ILE A 73 -4.56 -12.94 -7.88
CA ILE A 73 -5.39 -13.22 -9.06
C ILE A 73 -6.25 -14.48 -8.86
N PRO A 74 -5.70 -15.67 -8.52
CA PRO A 74 -6.52 -16.83 -8.26
C PRO A 74 -7.46 -16.65 -7.07
N ILE A 75 -7.05 -15.91 -6.02
CA ILE A 75 -7.96 -15.55 -4.92
C ILE A 75 -9.14 -14.73 -5.44
N GLN A 76 -8.89 -13.71 -6.26
CA GLN A 76 -9.96 -12.89 -6.84
C GLN A 76 -10.86 -13.69 -7.77
N PHE A 77 -10.29 -14.63 -8.54
CA PHE A 77 -11.04 -15.54 -9.40
C PHE A 77 -11.90 -16.53 -8.58
N ALA A 78 -11.48 -16.90 -7.37
CA ALA A 78 -12.32 -17.72 -6.48
C ALA A 78 -13.60 -16.99 -6.05
N PHE A 79 -13.56 -15.67 -5.86
CA PHE A 79 -14.75 -14.85 -5.57
C PHE A 79 -15.60 -14.57 -6.82
N GLN A 80 -14.96 -14.39 -7.98
CA GLN A 80 -15.62 -14.13 -9.26
C GLN A 80 -15.15 -15.12 -10.34
N PRO A 81 -15.61 -16.39 -10.29
CA PRO A 81 -15.10 -17.47 -11.15
C PRO A 81 -15.51 -17.35 -12.61
N ASN A 82 -16.48 -16.48 -12.92
CA ASN A 82 -16.85 -16.21 -14.29
C ASN A 82 -15.83 -15.26 -14.95
N PHE A 83 -14.93 -15.84 -15.75
CA PHE A 83 -13.90 -15.10 -16.47
C PHE A 83 -14.44 -13.94 -17.32
N ARG A 84 -15.61 -14.10 -17.94
CA ARG A 84 -16.21 -13.04 -18.77
C ARG A 84 -16.62 -11.85 -17.92
N THR A 85 -17.27 -12.09 -16.78
CA THR A 85 -17.68 -11.04 -15.84
C THR A 85 -16.46 -10.39 -15.17
N TYR A 86 -15.47 -11.19 -14.79
CA TYR A 86 -14.21 -10.70 -14.23
C TYR A 86 -13.48 -9.76 -15.20
N MET A 87 -13.32 -10.17 -16.46
CA MET A 87 -12.68 -9.34 -17.49
C MET A 87 -13.50 -8.11 -17.87
N SER A 88 -14.83 -8.22 -17.96
CA SER A 88 -15.66 -7.05 -18.28
C SER A 88 -15.58 -5.99 -17.19
N GLU A 89 -15.58 -6.38 -15.92
CA GLU A 89 -15.46 -5.45 -14.80
C GLU A 89 -14.05 -4.84 -14.70
N PHE A 90 -13.01 -5.66 -14.89
CA PHE A 90 -11.63 -5.20 -14.90
C PHE A 90 -11.36 -4.19 -16.04
N ILE A 91 -11.82 -4.49 -17.26
CA ILE A 91 -11.67 -3.59 -18.42
C ILE A 91 -12.52 -2.33 -18.25
N ARG A 92 -13.76 -2.44 -17.75
CA ARG A 92 -14.61 -1.28 -17.47
C ARG A 92 -13.93 -0.31 -16.51
N THR A 93 -13.41 -0.83 -15.40
CA THR A 93 -12.72 -0.04 -14.39
C THR A 93 -11.39 0.51 -14.93
N GLY A 94 -10.68 -0.27 -15.75
CA GLY A 94 -9.47 0.17 -16.45
C GLY A 94 -9.73 1.30 -17.45
N ASN A 95 -10.87 1.28 -18.14
CA ASN A 95 -11.30 2.36 -19.03
C ASN A 95 -11.50 3.67 -18.25
N GLU A 96 -12.13 3.61 -17.07
CA GLU A 96 -12.29 4.78 -16.20
C GLU A 96 -10.93 5.36 -15.79
N LEU A 97 -9.98 4.51 -15.41
CA LEU A 97 -8.61 4.93 -15.09
C LEU A 97 -7.89 5.58 -16.28
N VAL A 98 -7.95 4.96 -17.47
CA VAL A 98 -7.27 5.50 -18.67
C VAL A 98 -7.84 6.86 -19.05
N CYS A 99 -9.15 7.03 -18.96
CA CYS A 99 -9.83 8.29 -19.24
C CYS A 99 -9.49 9.38 -18.22
N GLU A 100 -9.33 9.03 -16.94
CA GLU A 100 -8.92 9.97 -15.89
C GLU A 100 -7.48 10.44 -16.10
N VAL A 101 -6.57 9.52 -16.40
CA VAL A 101 -5.14 9.83 -16.60
C VAL A 101 -4.91 10.63 -17.88
N ASN A 102 -5.69 10.37 -18.93
CA ASN A 102 -5.55 11.01 -20.23
C ASN A 102 -6.89 11.68 -20.65
N PRO A 103 -7.17 12.89 -20.16
CA PRO A 103 -8.44 13.58 -20.41
C PRO A 103 -8.68 13.91 -21.90
N THR A 104 -7.64 13.93 -22.74
CA THR A 104 -7.76 14.04 -24.20
C THR A 104 -8.66 12.95 -24.79
N TYR A 105 -8.69 11.76 -24.20
CA TYR A 105 -9.60 10.71 -24.63
C TYR A 105 -11.04 11.04 -24.26
N GLN A 106 -11.33 11.49 -23.02
CA GLN A 106 -12.68 11.95 -22.65
C GLN A 106 -13.20 13.03 -23.60
N ILE A 107 -12.32 13.96 -24.00
CA ILE A 107 -12.63 15.04 -24.92
C ILE A 107 -12.91 14.52 -26.33
N ASN A 108 -12.04 13.67 -26.89
CA ASN A 108 -12.21 13.13 -28.24
C ASN A 108 -13.50 12.30 -28.37
N TYR A 109 -13.89 11.54 -27.34
CA TYR A 109 -15.17 10.82 -27.35
C TYR A 109 -16.37 11.77 -27.27
N ARG A 110 -16.30 12.82 -26.44
CA ARG A 110 -17.39 13.80 -26.30
C ARG A 110 -17.62 14.65 -27.56
N TYR A 111 -16.55 14.97 -28.31
CA TYR A 111 -16.67 15.67 -29.59
C TYR A 111 -17.17 14.77 -30.73
N MET A 112 -16.76 13.49 -30.76
CA MET A 112 -17.27 12.53 -31.75
C MET A 112 -18.75 12.16 -31.51
N ASP A 113 -19.22 12.20 -30.26
CA ASP A 113 -20.64 12.01 -29.93
C ASP A 113 -21.52 13.18 -30.40
N THR A 114 -20.98 14.41 -30.49
CA THR A 114 -21.74 15.59 -30.93
C THR A 114 -21.83 15.73 -32.45
N GLU A 115 -20.91 15.13 -33.22
CA GLU A 115 -20.99 15.09 -34.68
C GLU A 115 -21.96 14.00 -35.21
N ASN A 116 -22.27 12.97 -34.40
CA ASN A 116 -23.14 11.84 -34.79
C ASN A 116 -24.58 11.93 -34.26
N GLU A 117 -25.06 13.10 -33.84
CA GLU A 117 -26.46 13.30 -33.39
C GLU A 117 -27.53 13.13 -34.49
N GLY A 118 -27.14 12.73 -35.71
CA GLY A 118 -28.05 12.39 -36.81
C GLY A 118 -28.08 10.88 -37.07
N ASP A 119 -29.08 10.22 -36.48
CA ASP A 119 -29.46 8.81 -36.64
C ASP A 119 -28.49 7.73 -36.10
N ASP A 120 -29.10 6.80 -35.36
CA ASP A 120 -28.57 5.58 -34.73
C ASP A 120 -28.00 5.65 -33.30
N VAL A 121 -28.44 4.65 -32.54
CA VAL A 121 -28.22 4.38 -31.10
C VAL A 121 -26.82 4.77 -30.63
N VAL A 122 -26.76 5.70 -29.67
CA VAL A 122 -25.55 6.11 -28.94
C VAL A 122 -24.92 4.89 -28.24
N GLN A 123 -24.10 4.13 -28.96
CA GLN A 123 -23.16 3.20 -28.37
C GLN A 123 -21.95 4.03 -27.94
N HIS A 124 -21.82 4.30 -26.64
CA HIS A 124 -20.58 4.81 -26.05
C HIS A 124 -19.40 3.96 -26.56
N ARG A 125 -18.64 4.47 -27.53
CA ARG A 125 -17.46 3.77 -28.04
C ARG A 125 -16.36 3.90 -26.98
N SER A 126 -16.24 2.88 -26.14
CA SER A 126 -15.19 2.76 -25.13
C SER A 126 -13.80 2.77 -25.77
N VAL A 127 -12.77 3.13 -24.98
CA VAL A 127 -11.37 3.00 -25.40
C VAL A 127 -11.11 1.56 -25.87
N PRO A 128 -10.39 1.33 -26.99
CA PRO A 128 -10.11 -0.02 -27.46
C PRO A 128 -9.49 -0.88 -26.35
N HIS A 129 -10.03 -2.09 -26.16
CA HIS A 129 -9.62 -2.97 -25.07
C HIS A 129 -8.12 -3.28 -25.08
N GLU A 130 -7.52 -3.41 -26.27
CA GLU A 130 -6.08 -3.65 -26.44
C GLU A 130 -5.23 -2.52 -25.85
N TYR A 131 -5.67 -1.27 -26.04
CA TYR A 131 -4.96 -0.11 -25.49
C TYR A 131 -5.07 -0.07 -23.97
N ILE A 132 -6.26 -0.33 -23.42
CA ILE A 132 -6.47 -0.39 -21.96
C ILE A 132 -5.54 -1.44 -21.35
N LEU A 133 -5.57 -2.67 -21.88
CA LEU A 133 -4.73 -3.75 -21.38
C LEU A 133 -3.24 -3.40 -21.51
N THR A 134 -2.80 -2.85 -22.65
CA THR A 134 -1.41 -2.41 -22.84
C THR A 134 -1.00 -1.38 -21.80
N TYR A 135 -1.85 -0.38 -21.51
CA TYR A 135 -1.60 0.61 -20.46
C TYR A 135 -1.47 -0.07 -19.09
N LEU A 136 -2.42 -0.95 -18.73
CA LEU A 136 -2.42 -1.65 -17.44
C LEU A 136 -1.20 -2.54 -17.25
N PHE A 137 -0.77 -3.27 -18.28
CA PHE A 137 0.46 -4.07 -18.22
C PHE A 137 1.71 -3.21 -18.10
N LYS A 138 1.80 -2.10 -18.85
CA LYS A 138 2.94 -1.16 -18.76
C LYS A 138 3.04 -0.53 -17.38
N ILE A 139 1.92 -0.09 -16.81
CA ILE A 139 1.93 0.55 -15.49
C ILE A 139 2.18 -0.47 -14.37
N ALA A 140 1.66 -1.69 -14.48
CA ALA A 140 1.95 -2.77 -13.54
C ALA A 140 3.44 -3.15 -13.55
N PHE A 141 4.07 -3.23 -14.73
CA PHE A 141 5.52 -3.44 -14.84
C PHE A 141 6.32 -2.29 -14.19
N PHE A 142 5.95 -1.04 -14.48
CA PHE A 142 6.56 0.13 -13.86
C PHE A 142 6.46 0.08 -12.33
N PHE A 143 5.28 -0.25 -11.79
CA PHE A 143 5.10 -0.39 -10.34
C PHE A 143 5.87 -1.57 -9.76
N ALA A 144 5.99 -2.70 -10.47
CA ALA A 144 6.80 -3.83 -10.02
C ALA A 144 8.28 -3.46 -9.84
N VAL A 145 8.84 -2.68 -10.76
CA VAL A 145 10.22 -2.18 -10.63
C VAL A 145 10.33 -1.18 -9.47
N LEU A 146 9.41 -0.21 -9.40
CA LEU A 146 9.45 0.85 -8.39
C LEU A 146 9.29 0.31 -6.97
N ILE A 147 8.27 -0.52 -6.71
CA ILE A 147 8.04 -1.08 -5.37
C ILE A 147 9.16 -2.03 -4.96
N SER A 148 9.79 -2.71 -5.91
CA SER A 148 10.89 -3.60 -5.62
C SER A 148 12.19 -2.86 -5.32
N ALA A 149 12.40 -1.68 -5.90
CA ALA A 149 13.48 -0.79 -5.46
C ALA A 149 13.28 -0.34 -4.00
N VAL A 150 12.04 0.02 -3.62
CA VAL A 150 11.68 0.37 -2.23
C VAL A 150 11.84 -0.81 -1.28
N GLY A 151 11.36 -1.99 -1.68
CA GLY A 151 11.47 -3.20 -0.88
C GLY A 151 12.93 -3.59 -0.70
N TYR A 152 13.73 -3.52 -1.76
CA TYR A 152 15.15 -3.84 -1.71
C TYR A 152 15.89 -2.93 -0.73
N SER A 153 15.66 -1.62 -0.77
CA SER A 153 16.30 -0.71 0.19
C SER A 153 15.92 -1.05 1.64
N TRP A 154 14.67 -1.50 1.89
CA TRP A 154 14.25 -1.92 3.22
C TRP A 154 14.99 -3.19 3.66
N TYR A 155 14.95 -4.26 2.85
CA TYR A 155 15.59 -5.53 3.18
C TYR A 155 17.10 -5.41 3.33
N VAL A 156 17.76 -4.58 2.50
CA VAL A 156 19.18 -4.27 2.67
C VAL A 156 19.41 -3.56 4.00
N ALA A 157 18.66 -2.48 4.29
CA ALA A 157 18.85 -1.69 5.50
C ALA A 157 18.66 -2.50 6.80
N VAL A 158 17.78 -3.52 6.82
CA VAL A 158 17.63 -4.44 7.96
C VAL A 158 18.96 -5.09 8.39
N ASN A 159 19.88 -5.32 7.44
CA ASN A 159 21.18 -5.92 7.75
C ASN A 159 22.24 -4.90 8.23
N TYR A 160 21.96 -3.60 8.18
CA TYR A 160 22.93 -2.55 8.48
C TYR A 160 22.51 -1.62 9.63
N THR A 161 21.22 -1.47 9.91
CA THR A 161 20.69 -0.60 10.97
C THR A 161 19.75 -1.34 11.92
N THR A 162 19.37 -0.68 13.03
CA THR A 162 18.40 -1.23 13.98
C THR A 162 16.98 -1.10 13.45
N MET A 163 16.10 -1.99 13.87
CA MET A 163 14.68 -1.94 13.48
C MET A 163 13.96 -0.69 14.01
N ALA A 164 14.42 -0.17 15.14
CA ALA A 164 14.02 1.11 15.69
C ALA A 164 14.29 2.26 14.70
N ASN A 165 15.54 2.39 14.24
CA ASN A 165 15.93 3.40 13.26
C ASN A 165 15.22 3.18 11.93
N LEU A 166 15.15 1.94 11.46
CA LEU A 166 14.50 1.59 10.21
C LEU A 166 13.02 2.00 10.21
N THR A 167 12.29 1.66 11.27
CA THR A 167 10.89 2.06 11.46
C THR A 167 10.79 3.59 11.51
N ALA A 168 11.66 4.25 12.27
CA ALA A 168 11.64 5.70 12.39
C ALA A 168 11.84 6.42 11.05
N ILE A 169 12.79 5.95 10.25
CA ILE A 169 13.13 6.51 8.94
C ILE A 169 12.02 6.23 7.94
N TYR A 170 11.49 5.00 7.88
CA TYR A 170 10.41 4.66 6.94
C TYR A 170 9.10 5.40 7.24
N ASN A 171 8.88 5.84 8.47
CA ASN A 171 7.71 6.67 8.80
C ASN A 171 7.80 8.09 8.21
N ILE A 172 8.99 8.56 7.82
CA ILE A 172 9.16 9.82 7.07
C ILE A 172 8.54 9.70 5.66
N SER A 173 8.28 8.48 5.17
CA SER A 173 7.56 8.27 3.91
C SER A 173 6.19 8.96 3.88
N CYS A 174 5.48 9.05 5.02
CA CYS A 174 4.20 9.78 5.14
C CYS A 174 4.34 11.27 4.78
N PHE A 175 5.47 11.88 5.18
CA PHE A 175 5.78 13.26 4.84
C PHE A 175 6.02 13.41 3.34
N TRP A 176 6.82 12.51 2.74
CA TRP A 176 7.08 12.54 1.30
C TRP A 176 5.83 12.24 0.47
N ALA A 177 4.99 11.30 0.91
CA ALA A 177 3.69 11.03 0.29
C ALA A 177 2.82 12.29 0.26
N TYR A 178 2.82 13.10 1.34
CA TYR A 178 2.11 14.38 1.34
C TYR A 178 2.73 15.39 0.37
N VAL A 179 4.06 15.55 0.43
CA VAL A 179 4.80 16.47 -0.45
C VAL A 179 4.56 16.15 -1.93
N PHE A 180 4.55 14.88 -2.30
CA PHE A 180 4.29 14.44 -3.68
C PHE A 180 2.81 14.52 -4.07
N SER A 181 1.88 14.31 -3.12
CA SER A 181 0.44 14.38 -3.40
C SER A 181 -0.01 15.77 -3.86
N VAL A 182 0.58 16.85 -3.34
CA VAL A 182 0.21 18.23 -3.73
C VAL A 182 0.45 18.50 -5.23
N PRO A 183 1.67 18.35 -5.79
CA PRO A 183 1.91 18.58 -7.22
C PRO A 183 1.37 17.47 -8.12
N LEU A 184 1.35 16.21 -7.68
CA LEU A 184 0.96 15.09 -8.56
C LEU A 184 -0.55 14.89 -8.63
N LEU A 185 -1.26 14.98 -7.51
CA LEU A 185 -2.73 14.78 -7.45
C LEU A 185 -3.50 16.11 -7.46
N GLY A 186 -2.81 17.25 -7.35
CA GLY A 186 -3.47 18.54 -7.22
C GLY A 186 -4.20 18.71 -5.89
N GLU A 187 -3.77 17.98 -4.84
CA GLU A 187 -4.39 18.09 -3.53
C GLU A 187 -4.17 19.48 -2.93
N SER A 188 -5.24 20.09 -2.40
CA SER A 188 -5.12 21.35 -1.66
C SER A 188 -4.29 21.18 -0.38
N VAL A 189 -3.38 22.14 -0.15
CA VAL A 189 -2.59 22.17 1.08
C VAL A 189 -3.54 22.51 2.25
N GLN A 190 -3.82 21.52 3.09
CA GLN A 190 -4.65 21.69 4.27
C GLN A 190 -3.78 21.63 5.53
N MET A 191 -3.87 22.67 6.37
CA MET A 191 -3.11 22.73 7.62
C MET A 191 -3.36 21.53 8.53
N ALA A 192 -4.58 20.97 8.53
CA ALA A 192 -4.86 19.76 9.31
C ALA A 192 -4.03 18.55 8.84
N LYS A 193 -3.89 18.33 7.53
CA LYS A 193 -3.05 17.26 6.96
C LYS A 193 -1.57 17.48 7.31
N VAL A 194 -1.10 18.72 7.16
CA VAL A 194 0.26 19.13 7.53
C VAL A 194 0.55 18.84 9.00
N CYS A 195 -0.32 19.30 9.90
CA CYS A 195 -0.17 19.08 11.34
C CYS A 195 -0.22 17.59 11.71
N SER A 196 -1.11 16.80 11.09
CA SER A 196 -1.15 15.34 11.28
C SER A 196 0.20 14.70 10.92
N VAL A 197 0.75 14.99 9.75
CA VAL A 197 2.03 14.44 9.30
C VAL A 197 3.16 14.78 10.27
N PHE A 198 3.32 16.07 10.61
CA PHE A 198 4.38 16.48 11.55
C PHE A 198 4.20 15.87 12.94
N LEU A 199 2.96 15.78 13.43
CA LEU A 199 2.67 15.19 14.74
C LEU A 199 2.97 13.68 14.76
N SER A 200 2.64 12.94 13.71
CA SER A 200 2.97 11.51 13.63
C SER A 200 4.47 11.29 13.49
N THR A 201 5.18 12.11 12.68
CA THR A 201 6.64 12.02 12.56
C THR A 201 7.34 12.36 13.88
N ALA A 202 6.89 13.39 14.59
CA ALA A 202 7.42 13.73 15.92
C ALA A 202 7.19 12.60 16.93
N GLY A 203 6.01 11.98 16.92
CA GLY A 203 5.71 10.84 17.79
C GLY A 203 6.69 9.69 17.60
N VAL A 204 6.94 9.32 16.34
CA VAL A 204 7.91 8.27 15.98
C VAL A 204 9.34 8.62 16.42
N ILE A 205 9.79 9.85 16.21
CA ILE A 205 11.13 10.30 16.62
C ILE A 205 11.27 10.21 18.14
N ILE A 206 10.27 10.66 18.91
CA ILE A 206 10.30 10.57 20.38
C ILE A 206 10.43 9.12 20.85
N MET A 207 9.74 8.17 20.21
CA MET A 207 9.85 6.75 20.55
C MET A 207 11.23 6.21 20.24
N SER A 208 11.76 6.51 19.05
CA SER A 208 13.07 6.04 18.61
C SER A 208 14.21 6.55 19.49
N LEU A 209 14.11 7.79 20.01
CA LEU A 209 15.11 8.36 20.91
C LEU A 209 15.10 7.75 22.32
N ASP A 210 13.99 7.15 22.77
CA ASP A 210 13.82 6.60 24.12
C ASP A 210 14.09 5.10 24.19
N GLN A 211 14.25 4.42 23.05
CA GLN A 211 14.64 3.01 23.02
C GLN A 211 16.10 2.86 23.47
N LYS A 212 16.29 2.17 24.61
CA LYS A 212 17.58 2.03 25.30
C LYS A 212 18.46 0.87 24.84
N ASP A 213 18.00 0.06 23.90
CA ASP A 213 18.78 -1.07 23.40
C ASP A 213 19.36 -0.75 22.02
N PRO A 214 20.67 -0.48 21.92
CA PRO A 214 21.40 -0.78 20.71
C PRO A 214 21.60 -2.29 20.73
N THR A 215 20.62 -3.07 20.27
CA THR A 215 20.91 -4.38 19.71
C THR A 215 21.24 -4.16 18.24
N PRO A 216 22.53 -3.94 17.88
CA PRO A 216 22.93 -4.14 16.50
C PRO A 216 22.55 -5.57 16.11
N GLY A 217 21.90 -5.75 14.96
CA GLY A 217 21.91 -7.05 14.31
C GLY A 217 23.38 -7.43 14.09
N TYR A 218 23.82 -8.50 14.74
CA TYR A 218 25.24 -8.80 14.97
C TYR A 218 25.93 -9.49 13.78
N ASP A 219 27.26 -9.31 13.72
CA ASP A 219 28.32 -9.96 12.93
C ASP A 219 28.03 -10.38 11.48
N VAL A 220 28.43 -9.49 10.56
CA VAL A 220 28.80 -9.85 9.19
C VAL A 220 29.95 -10.86 9.24
N GLY A 221 29.66 -12.10 8.85
CA GLY A 221 30.68 -13.09 8.53
C GLY A 221 31.53 -12.60 7.35
N GLY A 222 32.75 -12.16 7.65
CA GLY A 222 33.79 -11.84 6.68
C GLY A 222 34.60 -10.61 7.12
N ASP A 223 35.79 -10.85 7.69
CA ASP A 223 36.99 -10.00 7.88
C ASP A 223 36.91 -8.47 7.63
N ALA A 224 35.81 -7.83 8.03
CA ALA A 224 35.62 -6.40 8.03
C ALA A 224 35.03 -6.02 9.40
N GLU A 225 35.62 -5.02 10.03
CA GLU A 225 35.20 -4.45 11.31
C GLU A 225 33.78 -3.83 11.22
N VAL A 226 32.74 -4.66 11.15
CA VAL A 226 31.34 -4.23 11.04
C VAL A 226 30.70 -4.19 12.44
N GLY A 227 31.15 -3.18 13.18
CA GLY A 227 30.48 -2.58 14.35
C GLY A 227 30.71 -1.07 14.39
N SER A 228 31.19 -0.49 13.28
CA SER A 228 31.47 0.93 13.12
C SER A 228 30.17 1.71 12.91
N ASN A 229 30.06 2.88 13.55
CA ASN A 229 28.99 3.85 13.29
C ASN A 229 28.72 4.05 11.78
N GLY A 230 29.74 3.88 10.93
CA GLY A 230 29.63 3.99 9.47
C GLY A 230 28.66 2.99 8.80
N ALA A 231 28.56 1.75 9.31
CA ALA A 231 27.63 0.76 8.76
C ALA A 231 26.17 1.14 9.05
N ILE A 232 25.90 1.57 10.29
CA ILE A 232 24.58 2.07 10.71
C ILE A 232 24.18 3.29 9.88
N TYR A 233 25.08 4.28 9.71
CA TYR A 233 24.80 5.44 8.86
C TYR A 233 24.51 5.07 7.40
N THR A 234 25.20 4.05 6.87
CA THR A 234 24.94 3.55 5.50
C THR A 234 23.56 2.92 5.41
N GLY A 235 23.18 2.09 6.39
CA GLY A 235 21.84 1.51 6.49
C GLY A 235 20.75 2.58 6.59
N ASP A 236 20.95 3.59 7.44
CA ASP A 236 20.02 4.70 7.63
C ASP A 236 19.85 5.54 6.35
N LEU A 237 20.93 5.78 5.61
CA LEU A 237 20.88 6.49 4.33
C LEU A 237 20.10 5.69 3.27
N ILE A 238 20.34 4.38 3.18
CA ILE A 238 19.60 3.50 2.26
C ILE A 238 18.11 3.47 2.64
N ALA A 239 17.79 3.37 3.93
CA ALA A 239 16.42 3.42 4.44
C ALA A 239 15.74 4.75 4.10
N LEU A 240 16.45 5.88 4.22
CA LEU A 240 15.90 7.20 3.91
C LEU A 240 15.55 7.34 2.43
N LEU A 241 16.44 6.88 1.54
CA LEU A 241 16.16 6.83 0.10
C LEU A 241 14.95 5.94 -0.19
N GLY A 242 14.86 4.80 0.49
CA GLY A 242 13.70 3.90 0.44
C GLY A 242 12.40 4.57 0.87
N ALA A 243 12.43 5.32 1.98
CA ALA A 243 11.27 6.03 2.51
C ALA A 243 10.75 7.12 1.54
N VAL A 244 11.65 7.85 0.89
CA VAL A 244 11.30 8.84 -0.15
C VAL A 244 10.64 8.15 -1.34
N LEU A 245 11.25 7.06 -1.84
CA LEU A 245 10.73 6.29 -2.97
C LEU A 245 9.38 5.62 -2.63
N TYR A 246 9.18 5.18 -1.39
CA TYR A 246 7.91 4.61 -0.95
C TYR A 246 6.78 5.66 -0.97
N GLY A 247 7.04 6.86 -0.42
CA GLY A 247 6.07 7.96 -0.48
C GLY A 247 5.76 8.36 -1.92
N LEU A 248 6.75 8.34 -2.82
CA LEU A 248 6.52 8.56 -4.25
C LEU A 248 5.67 7.45 -4.87
N TYR A 249 5.95 6.18 -4.55
CA TYR A 249 5.21 5.03 -5.04
C TYR A 249 3.72 5.11 -4.69
N GLU A 250 3.36 5.42 -3.44
CA GLU A 250 1.95 5.50 -3.02
C GLU A 250 1.17 6.55 -3.84
N VAL A 251 1.80 7.69 -4.09
CA VAL A 251 1.21 8.80 -4.84
C VAL A 251 1.09 8.48 -6.32
N LEU A 252 2.12 7.88 -6.92
CA LEU A 252 2.08 7.42 -8.31
C LEU A 252 1.04 6.31 -8.49
N TYR A 253 0.93 5.39 -7.54
CA TYR A 253 -0.08 4.33 -7.54
C TYR A 253 -1.48 4.92 -7.51
N LYS A 254 -1.75 5.87 -6.61
CA LYS A 254 -3.04 6.56 -6.57
C LYS A 254 -3.37 7.29 -7.87
N LYS A 255 -2.37 7.92 -8.51
CA LYS A 255 -2.56 8.68 -9.74
C LYS A 255 -2.74 7.83 -11.00
N TYR A 256 -1.92 6.80 -11.16
CA TYR A 256 -1.81 6.05 -12.42
C TYR A 256 -2.30 4.60 -12.35
N GLY A 257 -2.43 4.04 -11.14
CA GLY A 257 -2.79 2.65 -10.89
C GLY A 257 -4.11 2.45 -10.14
N SER A 258 -4.77 3.53 -9.70
CA SER A 258 -6.03 3.46 -8.95
C SER A 258 -7.13 4.23 -9.69
N PRO A 259 -8.25 3.56 -10.05
CA PRO A 259 -9.36 4.16 -10.76
C PRO A 259 -10.10 5.19 -9.88
N PRO A 260 -10.82 6.15 -10.49
CA PRO A 260 -11.60 7.14 -9.74
C PRO A 260 -12.74 6.50 -8.95
N THR A 261 -13.33 5.41 -9.45
CA THR A 261 -14.28 4.60 -8.69
C THR A 261 -13.54 3.48 -7.95
N PRO A 262 -13.62 3.40 -6.61
CA PRO A 262 -12.93 2.36 -5.87
C PRO A 262 -13.46 0.96 -6.24
N SER A 263 -12.56 0.08 -6.71
CA SER A 263 -12.88 -1.30 -7.05
C SER A 263 -11.88 -2.25 -6.41
N ILE A 264 -12.38 -3.13 -5.54
CA ILE A 264 -11.58 -4.16 -4.87
C ILE A 264 -11.01 -5.13 -5.89
N LEU A 265 -11.82 -5.55 -6.86
CA LEU A 265 -11.41 -6.44 -7.94
C LEU A 265 -10.24 -5.81 -8.70
N PHE A 266 -10.39 -4.56 -9.15
CA PHE A 266 -9.34 -3.89 -9.92
C PHE A 266 -8.04 -3.72 -9.12
N ALA A 267 -8.12 -3.25 -7.87
CA ALA A 267 -6.95 -3.04 -7.02
C ALA A 267 -6.18 -4.35 -6.78
N ASN A 268 -6.89 -5.44 -6.46
CA ASN A 268 -6.26 -6.73 -6.22
C ASN A 268 -5.70 -7.36 -7.50
N THR A 269 -6.41 -7.24 -8.63
CA THR A 269 -5.90 -7.70 -9.93
C THR A 269 -4.64 -6.95 -10.33
N MET A 270 -4.62 -5.62 -10.19
CA MET A 270 -3.44 -4.80 -10.47
C MET A 270 -2.25 -5.21 -9.60
N THR A 271 -2.49 -5.45 -8.31
CA THR A 271 -1.45 -5.93 -7.38
C THR A 271 -0.94 -7.32 -7.76
N GLY A 272 -1.83 -8.20 -8.19
CA GLY A 272 -1.44 -9.51 -8.72
C GLY A 272 -0.64 -9.42 -10.02
N LEU A 273 -0.96 -8.47 -10.91
CA LEU A 273 -0.16 -8.20 -12.11
C LEU A 273 1.24 -7.70 -11.75
N ILE A 274 1.37 -6.80 -10.75
CA ILE A 274 2.65 -6.38 -10.19
C ILE A 274 3.43 -7.61 -9.66
N GLY A 275 2.75 -8.54 -9.00
CA GLY A 275 3.32 -9.81 -8.56
C GLY A 275 3.82 -10.70 -9.71
N ILE A 276 3.06 -10.80 -10.81
CA ILE A 276 3.46 -11.56 -12.01
C ILE A 276 4.71 -10.96 -12.62
N PHE A 277 4.77 -9.63 -12.77
CA PHE A 277 5.96 -8.95 -13.28
C PHE A 277 7.15 -9.14 -12.34
N SER A 278 6.92 -9.12 -11.03
CA SER A 278 7.94 -9.42 -10.03
C SER A 278 8.48 -10.85 -10.21
N LEU A 279 7.59 -11.83 -10.38
CA LEU A 279 7.98 -13.23 -10.59
C LEU A 279 8.80 -13.43 -11.88
N ILE A 280 8.38 -12.81 -12.99
CA ILE A 280 8.99 -13.03 -14.31
C ILE A 280 10.30 -12.25 -14.49
N PHE A 281 10.43 -11.04 -13.94
CA PHE A 281 11.56 -10.16 -14.23
C PHE A 281 12.57 -10.06 -13.09
N LEU A 282 12.15 -10.19 -11.82
CA LEU A 282 13.05 -9.97 -10.68
C LEU A 282 13.82 -11.22 -10.26
N TRP A 283 13.62 -12.36 -10.91
CA TRP A 283 14.54 -13.49 -10.73
C TRP A 283 15.86 -13.28 -11.51
N VAL A 284 15.84 -12.46 -12.58
CA VAL A 284 17.00 -12.26 -13.48
C VAL A 284 18.25 -11.74 -12.76
N PRO A 285 18.16 -10.85 -11.75
CA PRO A 285 19.33 -10.45 -10.99
C PRO A 285 19.90 -11.52 -10.05
N ILE A 286 19.14 -12.57 -9.68
CA ILE A 286 19.62 -13.60 -8.74
C ILE A 286 20.88 -14.31 -9.26
N PRO A 287 20.93 -14.85 -10.51
CA PRO A 287 22.16 -15.43 -11.05
C PRO A 287 23.34 -14.44 -11.10
N ILE A 288 23.07 -13.16 -11.38
CA ILE A 288 24.11 -12.12 -11.47
C ILE A 288 24.69 -11.86 -10.07
N LEU A 289 23.84 -11.75 -9.05
CA LEU A 289 24.24 -11.58 -7.66
C LEU A 289 25.03 -12.78 -7.14
N HIS A 290 24.66 -13.99 -7.55
CA HIS A 290 25.40 -15.21 -7.21
C HIS A 290 26.80 -15.23 -7.85
N TYR A 291 26.92 -14.91 -9.15
CA TYR A 291 28.21 -14.90 -9.84
C TYR A 291 29.14 -13.79 -9.35
N THR A 292 28.58 -12.63 -9.01
CA THR A 292 29.35 -11.48 -8.47
C THR A 292 29.73 -11.65 -7.00
N GLY A 293 29.17 -12.63 -6.30
CA GLY A 293 29.40 -12.86 -4.88
C GLY A 293 28.73 -11.83 -3.95
N ILE A 294 27.91 -10.90 -4.49
CA ILE A 294 27.16 -9.93 -3.68
C ILE A 294 26.11 -10.65 -2.84
N GLU A 295 25.40 -11.61 -3.43
CA GLU A 295 24.45 -12.46 -2.71
C GLU A 295 24.52 -13.88 -3.30
N GLU A 296 25.25 -14.77 -2.61
CA GLU A 296 25.32 -16.17 -3.05
C GLU A 296 23.95 -16.85 -2.91
N PHE A 297 23.44 -17.47 -3.97
CA PHE A 297 22.20 -18.24 -3.92
C PHE A 297 22.34 -19.46 -3.00
N SER A 298 21.56 -19.48 -1.91
CA SER A 298 21.49 -20.60 -0.97
C SER A 298 20.04 -20.84 -0.58
N LEU A 299 19.61 -22.11 -0.59
CA LEU A 299 18.26 -22.44 -0.13
C LEU A 299 18.16 -22.34 1.40
N PRO A 300 17.05 -21.83 1.95
CA PRO A 300 16.84 -21.74 3.38
C PRO A 300 16.64 -23.13 4.01
N ASP A 301 17.01 -23.27 5.28
CA ASP A 301 16.61 -24.42 6.10
C ASP A 301 15.08 -24.51 6.22
N MET A 302 14.55 -25.70 6.51
CA MET A 302 13.10 -25.97 6.57
C MET A 302 12.35 -25.04 7.52
N LYS A 303 12.96 -24.67 8.65
CA LYS A 303 12.35 -23.71 9.60
C LYS A 303 12.28 -22.31 9.01
N THR A 304 13.39 -21.84 8.43
CA THR A 304 13.47 -20.54 7.75
C THR A 304 12.52 -20.48 6.57
N PHE A 305 12.41 -21.57 5.80
CA PHE A 305 11.43 -21.71 4.73
C PHE A 305 9.99 -21.56 5.25
N GLY A 306 9.64 -22.22 6.36
CA GLY A 306 8.34 -22.05 7.00
C GLY A 306 8.06 -20.60 7.43
N CYS A 307 9.05 -19.91 8.01
CA CYS A 307 8.95 -18.48 8.33
C CYS A 307 8.75 -17.62 7.09
N ILE A 308 9.46 -17.90 5.98
CA ILE A 308 9.29 -17.20 4.70
C ILE A 308 7.86 -17.38 4.19
N ILE A 309 7.31 -18.61 4.21
CA ILE A 309 5.93 -18.86 3.76
C ILE A 309 4.92 -18.07 4.59
N LEU A 310 5.07 -18.03 5.92
CA LEU A 310 4.21 -17.22 6.78
C LEU A 310 4.37 -15.72 6.50
N MET A 311 5.60 -15.25 6.31
CA MET A 311 5.92 -13.86 5.98
C MET A 311 5.24 -13.42 4.68
N VAL A 312 5.37 -14.20 3.60
CA VAL A 312 4.77 -13.86 2.30
C VAL A 312 3.25 -14.01 2.31
N SER A 313 2.70 -14.94 3.09
CA SER A 313 1.25 -15.09 3.26
C SER A 313 0.65 -13.86 3.95
N SER A 314 1.27 -13.41 5.05
CA SER A 314 0.93 -12.15 5.70
C SER A 314 1.13 -10.96 4.77
N GLY A 315 2.19 -10.96 3.95
CA GLY A 315 2.43 -9.92 2.95
C GLY A 315 1.34 -9.82 1.89
N VAL A 316 0.75 -10.93 1.46
CA VAL A 316 -0.42 -10.92 0.56
C VAL A 316 -1.63 -10.30 1.26
N ALA A 317 -1.90 -10.66 2.51
CA ALA A 317 -3.02 -10.10 3.29
C ALA A 317 -2.85 -8.58 3.51
N PHE A 318 -1.62 -8.15 3.81
CA PHE A 318 -1.26 -6.74 3.93
C PHE A 318 -1.51 -6.01 2.61
N ASN A 319 -0.95 -6.46 1.49
CA ASN A 319 -1.07 -5.78 0.20
C ASN A 319 -2.52 -5.76 -0.32
N ALA A 320 -3.27 -6.85 -0.16
CA ALA A 320 -4.69 -6.89 -0.50
C ALA A 320 -5.48 -5.83 0.26
N SER A 321 -5.23 -5.69 1.55
CA SER A 321 -5.93 -4.71 2.40
C SER A 321 -5.45 -3.28 2.12
N PHE A 322 -4.15 -3.07 1.99
CA PHE A 322 -3.52 -1.77 1.83
C PHE A 322 -3.92 -1.08 0.52
N MET A 323 -3.93 -1.83 -0.59
CA MET A 323 -4.31 -1.28 -1.89
C MET A 323 -5.79 -0.88 -1.92
N ILE A 324 -6.65 -1.61 -1.21
CA ILE A 324 -8.05 -1.22 -1.03
C ILE A 324 -8.15 0.06 -0.20
N VAL A 325 -7.36 0.21 0.88
CA VAL A 325 -7.34 1.42 1.70
C VAL A 325 -6.92 2.64 0.88
N ILE A 326 -5.86 2.54 0.06
CA ILE A 326 -5.44 3.62 -0.85
C ILE A 326 -6.53 3.95 -1.87
N ALA A 327 -7.17 2.93 -2.45
CA ALA A 327 -8.23 3.12 -3.43
C ALA A 327 -9.44 3.85 -2.82
N LEU A 328 -9.85 3.46 -1.61
CA LEU A 328 -11.00 4.04 -0.90
C LEU A 328 -10.72 5.42 -0.29
N THR A 329 -9.46 5.72 0.04
CA THR A 329 -9.10 6.91 0.80
C THR A 329 -8.05 7.76 0.05
N SER A 330 -7.01 8.21 0.76
CA SER A 330 -5.88 8.95 0.20
C SER A 330 -4.57 8.26 0.60
N PRO A 331 -3.48 8.45 -0.17
CA PRO A 331 -2.16 7.93 0.18
C PRO A 331 -1.75 8.29 1.62
N ILE A 332 -1.95 9.56 2.00
CA ILE A 332 -1.60 10.07 3.33
C ILE A 332 -2.40 9.39 4.44
N PHE A 333 -3.70 9.14 4.21
CA PHE A 333 -4.55 8.44 5.16
C PHE A 333 -4.11 6.99 5.33
N ALA A 334 -3.79 6.29 4.23
CA ALA A 334 -3.28 4.93 4.26
C ALA A 334 -1.93 4.86 5.02
N ALA A 335 -1.01 5.77 4.71
CA ALA A 335 0.31 5.83 5.32
C ALA A 335 0.25 6.09 6.84
N ILE A 336 -0.51 7.11 7.28
CA ILE A 336 -0.73 7.36 8.72
C ILE A 336 -1.54 6.23 9.39
N GLY A 337 -2.44 5.58 8.64
CA GLY A 337 -3.16 4.39 9.09
C GLY A 337 -2.22 3.23 9.42
N ILE A 338 -1.18 3.00 8.60
CA ILE A 338 -0.15 2.00 8.90
C ILE A 338 0.64 2.38 10.15
N LEU A 339 0.88 3.67 10.43
CA LEU A 339 1.62 4.10 11.63
C LEU A 339 0.95 3.67 12.94
N LEU A 340 -0.37 3.41 12.94
CA LEU A 340 -1.07 2.82 14.08
C LEU A 340 -0.53 1.45 14.50
N THR A 341 0.22 0.78 13.62
CA THR A 341 0.99 -0.41 13.96
C THR A 341 1.84 -0.21 15.21
N ILE A 342 2.53 0.92 15.33
CA ILE A 342 3.46 1.19 16.43
C ILE A 342 2.76 1.18 17.80
N PRO A 343 1.71 1.99 18.04
CA PRO A 343 0.97 1.91 19.30
C PRO A 343 0.27 0.56 19.49
N THR A 344 -0.16 -0.11 18.41
CA THR A 344 -0.75 -1.46 18.51
C THR A 344 0.27 -2.48 19.03
N VAL A 345 1.49 -2.49 18.49
CA VAL A 345 2.57 -3.38 18.96
C VAL A 345 2.92 -3.07 20.41
N ALA A 346 3.07 -1.80 20.77
CA ALA A 346 3.34 -1.41 22.16
C ALA A 346 2.27 -1.92 23.15
N VAL A 347 0.99 -1.88 22.77
CA VAL A 347 -0.10 -2.43 23.59
C VAL A 347 -0.01 -3.96 23.67
N VAL A 348 0.26 -4.64 22.55
CA VAL A 348 0.42 -6.10 22.53
C VAL A 348 1.58 -6.52 23.43
N ASP A 349 2.73 -5.85 23.36
CA ASP A 349 3.90 -6.15 24.20
C ASP A 349 3.60 -5.94 25.69
N ALA A 350 2.94 -4.84 26.04
CA ALA A 350 2.55 -4.57 27.43
C ALA A 350 1.58 -5.63 27.98
N LEU A 351 0.68 -6.15 27.15
CA LEU A 351 -0.33 -7.13 27.58
C LEU A 351 0.20 -8.57 27.58
N VAL A 352 0.96 -8.95 26.56
CA VAL A 352 1.42 -10.33 26.33
C VAL A 352 2.77 -10.57 27.01
N ILE A 353 3.73 -9.68 26.80
CA ILE A 353 5.11 -9.81 27.32
C ILE A 353 5.20 -9.24 28.73
N LYS A 354 4.23 -8.41 29.15
CA LYS A 354 4.21 -7.69 30.44
C LYS A 354 5.45 -6.80 30.63
N SER A 355 5.97 -6.27 29.54
CA SER A 355 7.10 -5.34 29.55
C SER A 355 6.67 -3.97 30.10
N SER A 356 7.59 -3.28 30.78
CA SER A 356 7.37 -1.90 31.21
C SER A 356 7.48 -0.96 30.01
N LEU A 357 6.39 -0.27 29.67
CA LEU A 357 6.40 0.74 28.61
C LEU A 357 7.23 1.95 29.02
N SER A 358 8.14 2.35 28.14
CA SER A 358 8.94 3.56 28.34
C SER A 358 8.08 4.82 28.15
N MET A 359 8.48 5.93 28.77
CA MET A 359 7.72 7.18 28.66
C MET A 359 7.70 7.72 27.23
N GLY A 360 8.79 7.58 26.47
CA GLY A 360 8.84 7.92 25.06
C GLY A 360 7.91 7.07 24.21
N THR A 361 7.82 5.76 24.49
CA THR A 361 6.87 4.85 23.82
C THR A 361 5.42 5.30 24.03
N ILE A 362 5.06 5.69 25.25
CA ILE A 362 3.71 6.18 25.57
C ILE A 362 3.42 7.51 24.87
N VAL A 363 4.32 8.49 25.00
CA VAL A 363 4.14 9.83 24.42
C VAL A 363 4.05 9.75 22.90
N GLY A 364 4.95 9.02 22.26
CA GLY A 364 4.94 8.89 20.80
C GLY A 364 3.73 8.13 20.27
N SER A 365 3.30 7.07 20.98
CA SER A 365 2.04 6.35 20.69
C SER A 365 0.84 7.29 20.72
N LEU A 366 0.74 8.16 21.74
CA LEU A 366 -0.32 9.15 21.85
C LEU A 366 -0.28 10.18 20.70
N CYS A 367 0.91 10.66 20.31
CA CYS A 367 1.06 11.56 19.16
C CYS A 367 0.55 10.94 17.86
N ILE A 368 0.87 9.67 17.60
CA ILE A 368 0.41 8.93 16.41
C ILE A 368 -1.13 8.78 16.44
N LEU A 369 -1.70 8.38 17.59
CA LEU A 369 -3.15 8.24 17.76
C LEU A 369 -3.89 9.57 17.53
N ILE A 370 -3.39 10.66 18.11
CA ILE A 370 -3.96 12.01 17.92
C ILE A 370 -3.88 12.42 16.44
N SER A 371 -2.75 12.16 15.77
CA SER A 371 -2.58 12.45 14.34
C SER A 371 -3.61 11.72 13.48
N PHE A 372 -3.81 10.43 13.73
CA PHE A 372 -4.80 9.61 13.02
C PHE A 372 -6.23 10.10 13.26
N VAL A 373 -6.59 10.44 14.50
CA VAL A 373 -7.92 10.98 14.83
C VAL A 373 -8.16 12.33 14.15
N LEU A 374 -7.16 13.23 14.18
CA LEU A 374 -7.23 14.54 13.52
C LEU A 374 -7.46 14.38 12.01
N LEU A 375 -6.73 13.47 11.36
CA LEU A 375 -6.85 13.20 9.94
C LEU A 375 -8.19 12.56 9.59
N SER A 376 -8.62 11.57 10.37
CA SER A 376 -9.90 10.88 10.21
C SER A 376 -11.08 11.84 10.32
N TRP A 377 -11.07 12.71 11.34
CA TRP A 377 -12.09 13.75 11.51
C TRP A 377 -12.13 14.66 10.28
N ARG A 378 -10.96 15.09 9.81
CA ARG A 378 -10.87 16.01 8.67
C ARG A 378 -11.39 15.37 7.39
N SER A 379 -11.04 14.12 7.13
CA SER A 379 -11.52 13.34 5.99
C SER A 379 -13.04 13.27 5.97
N ILE A 380 -13.66 12.90 7.10
CA ILE A 380 -15.12 12.84 7.24
C ILE A 380 -15.77 14.21 6.96
N LYS A 381 -15.15 15.31 7.44
CA LYS A 381 -15.65 16.67 7.23
C LYS A 381 -15.58 17.09 5.76
N ASP A 382 -14.49 16.75 5.06
CA ASP A 382 -14.32 17.07 3.65
C ASP A 382 -15.32 16.30 2.78
N GLU A 383 -15.58 15.02 3.09
CA GLU A 383 -16.65 14.26 2.45
C GLU A 383 -18.04 14.88 2.65
N ILE A 384 -18.36 15.32 3.87
CA ILE A 384 -19.64 16.00 4.17
C ILE A 384 -19.77 17.28 3.35
N LYS A 385 -18.67 18.03 3.18
CA LYS A 385 -18.67 19.28 2.42
C LYS A 385 -18.93 19.03 0.92
N LYS A 386 -18.28 18.02 0.33
CA LYS A 386 -18.47 17.66 -1.09
C LYS A 386 -19.93 17.32 -1.42
N HIS A 387 -20.62 16.61 -0.54
CA HIS A 387 -22.03 16.23 -0.73
C HIS A 387 -23.03 17.38 -0.47
N ARG A 388 -22.61 18.49 0.12
CA ARG A 388 -23.48 19.69 0.28
C ARG A 388 -23.38 20.65 -0.90
N SER A 389 -22.36 20.48 -1.75
CA SER A 389 -22.15 21.28 -2.96
C SER A 389 -22.72 20.65 -4.23
N ASP A 390 -23.05 19.36 -4.18
CA ASP A 390 -23.79 18.60 -5.19
C ASP A 390 -25.28 18.58 -4.83
#